data_AF-A0A954GBZ7-F1
#
_entry.id   AF-A0A954GBZ7-F1
#
_cell.length_a   1.000
_cell.length_b   1.000
_cell.length_c   1.000
_cell.angle_alpha   90.00
_cell.angle_beta   90.00
_cell.angle_gamma   90.00
#
_symmetry.space_group_name_H-M   'P 1'
#
loop_
_entity.id
_entity.type
_entity.pdbx_description
1 polymer ?
#
loop_
_entity_poly.entity_id
_entity_poly.type
_entity_poly.pdbx_seq_one_letter_code
_entity_poly.pdbx_strand_id
1 'polypeptide(L)'
;AANFKKQQPLKLNQRNQLFNQQDQRALSIGLIAANSPAKSSDHYRESEQSIPLTLSDDFLPVGWQADETNEVAVDYIALCKGTQRHTFEMHPGLAHHPGTSQGLNFDEHKQTGVTLVSVEPGAQLDLRLLKVASVRWLVIELDLEPETTATQLKQLMKEALLSRKPADHETLWMVRWLIKGSGDLFDSLRSFKHQRSWSSELAIEIKDRLPVLLEQAFYLQYRVAHSGRTTSDLVHRFQRQIEAFKLETESPLKQLLTHTVQLDQTWQQRLSSLTEQMNEQAIFNSAIRNGQTWLNITSDEEVHS
;
A
#
# COMPACT_ATOMS: atom_id res chain seq x y z
N ALA A 1 -15.53 0.46 32.46
CA ALA A 1 -16.93 0.58 32.00
C ALA A 1 -16.91 1.12 30.57
N ALA A 2 -17.13 0.26 29.58
CA ALA A 2 -17.01 0.58 28.16
C ALA A 2 -18.41 0.69 27.54
N ASN A 3 -18.72 1.84 26.95
CA ASN A 3 -19.99 2.11 26.27
C ASN A 3 -19.95 1.54 24.85
N PHE A 4 -20.55 0.37 24.67
CA PHE A 4 -20.89 -0.18 23.35
C PHE A 4 -22.06 0.62 22.75
N LYS A 5 -21.81 1.41 21.70
CA LYS A 5 -22.87 1.96 20.85
C LYS A 5 -23.48 0.81 20.03
N LYS A 6 -24.75 0.49 20.32
CA LYS A 6 -25.56 -0.49 19.58
C LYS A 6 -25.78 0.02 18.15
N GLN A 7 -25.37 -0.78 17.16
CA GLN A 7 -25.79 -0.62 15.77
C GLN A 7 -27.30 -0.88 15.68
N GLN A 8 -28.07 0.12 15.26
CA GLN A 8 -29.47 -0.08 14.89
C GLN A 8 -29.53 -0.49 13.41
N PRO A 9 -30.17 -1.62 13.06
CA PRO A 9 -30.48 -1.93 11.68
C PRO A 9 -31.64 -1.03 11.22
N LEU A 10 -31.41 -0.27 10.14
CA LEU A 10 -32.46 0.46 9.42
C LEU A 10 -33.51 -0.57 8.95
N LYS A 11 -34.71 -0.52 9.54
CA LYS A 11 -35.83 -1.37 9.15
C LYS A 11 -36.43 -0.84 7.85
N LEU A 12 -35.98 -1.39 6.73
CA LEU A 12 -36.65 -1.23 5.43
C LEU A 12 -37.91 -2.09 5.46
N ASN A 13 -39.07 -1.48 5.66
CA ASN A 13 -40.33 -2.21 5.72
C ASN A 13 -40.68 -2.79 4.34
N GLN A 14 -40.86 -4.11 4.31
CA GLN A 14 -41.42 -4.87 3.21
C GLN A 14 -42.81 -4.34 2.85
N ARG A 15 -42.92 -3.59 1.76
CA ARG A 15 -44.20 -3.41 1.07
C ARG A 15 -43.93 -3.11 -0.38
N ASN A 16 -43.90 -4.16 -1.21
CA ASN A 16 -44.33 -4.18 -2.61
C ASN A 16 -44.03 -5.56 -3.24
N GLN A 17 -44.83 -6.55 -2.85
CA GLN A 17 -44.95 -7.84 -3.57
C GLN A 17 -45.99 -7.78 -4.71
N LEU A 18 -46.37 -6.59 -5.21
CA LEU A 18 -47.51 -6.48 -6.13
C LEU A 18 -47.30 -5.69 -7.43
N PHE A 19 -46.07 -5.31 -7.78
CA PHE A 19 -45.80 -4.69 -9.08
C PHE A 19 -44.72 -5.43 -9.87
N ASN A 20 -45.00 -6.71 -10.14
CA ASN A 20 -44.37 -7.47 -11.22
C ASN A 20 -45.00 -7.08 -12.56
N GLN A 21 -44.63 -5.92 -13.08
CA GLN A 21 -44.61 -5.65 -14.52
C GLN A 21 -43.22 -5.14 -14.86
N GLN A 22 -42.26 -6.06 -14.88
CA GLN A 22 -40.83 -5.80 -15.06
C GLN A 22 -40.46 -5.23 -16.44
N ASP A 23 -41.40 -5.14 -17.39
CA ASP A 23 -41.11 -4.83 -18.79
C ASP A 23 -41.49 -3.42 -19.28
N GLN A 24 -42.07 -2.54 -18.43
CA GLN A 24 -42.54 -1.21 -18.91
C GLN A 24 -42.19 -0.01 -18.02
N ARG A 25 -41.39 -0.18 -16.96
CA ARG A 25 -40.97 0.96 -16.16
C ARG A 25 -39.73 1.60 -16.80
N ALA A 26 -39.80 2.90 -17.05
CA ALA A 26 -38.63 3.69 -17.45
C ALA A 26 -37.57 3.66 -16.34
N LEU A 27 -36.32 3.34 -16.72
CA LEU A 27 -35.20 3.28 -15.80
C LEU A 27 -34.94 4.64 -15.17
N SER A 28 -34.83 4.68 -13.85
CA SER A 28 -34.51 5.89 -13.09
C SER A 28 -33.05 5.87 -12.63
N ILE A 29 -32.28 6.88 -13.05
CA ILE A 29 -30.88 7.08 -12.67
C ILE A 29 -30.76 8.36 -11.84
N GLY A 30 -30.24 8.24 -10.62
CA GLY A 30 -30.02 9.33 -9.69
C GLY A 30 -28.54 9.68 -9.54
N LEU A 31 -28.26 10.93 -9.16
CA LEU A 31 -26.93 11.43 -8.83
C LEU A 31 -26.98 12.10 -7.46
N ILE A 32 -26.13 11.66 -6.53
CA ILE A 32 -25.91 12.34 -5.25
C ILE A 32 -24.59 13.08 -5.33
N ALA A 33 -24.65 14.37 -5.67
CA ALA A 33 -23.51 15.27 -5.63
C ALA A 33 -23.27 15.75 -4.20
N ALA A 34 -22.04 15.66 -3.70
CA ALA A 34 -21.75 16.06 -2.32
C ALA A 34 -21.79 17.57 -2.05
N ASN A 35 -21.91 18.41 -3.08
CA ASN A 35 -21.99 19.85 -2.97
C ASN A 35 -22.90 20.40 -4.09
N SER A 36 -24.20 20.13 -4.02
CA SER A 36 -25.13 21.11 -4.60
C SER A 36 -24.95 22.40 -3.78
N PRO A 37 -24.73 23.58 -4.39
CA PRO A 37 -24.73 24.82 -3.62
C PRO A 37 -26.12 24.98 -3.03
N ALA A 38 -26.29 24.53 -1.79
CA ALA A 38 -27.43 24.92 -0.99
C ALA A 38 -27.35 26.44 -0.94
N LYS A 39 -28.33 27.13 -1.53
CA LYS A 39 -28.54 28.55 -1.25
C LYS A 39 -28.61 28.64 0.27
N SER A 40 -27.57 29.21 0.88
CA SER A 40 -27.48 29.38 2.31
C SER A 40 -28.62 30.29 2.74
N SER A 41 -29.68 29.70 3.30
CA SER A 41 -30.44 30.39 4.33
C SER A 41 -29.82 29.95 5.64
N ASP A 42 -29.15 30.92 6.28
CA ASP A 42 -28.51 30.76 7.58
C ASP A 42 -29.51 30.20 8.58
N HIS A 43 -29.27 28.99 9.09
CA HIS A 43 -29.53 28.65 10.48
C HIS A 43 -28.65 27.48 10.91
N TYR A 44 -27.64 27.81 11.72
CA TYR A 44 -26.87 26.86 12.51
C TYR A 44 -27.81 26.08 13.44
N ARG A 45 -27.88 24.76 13.24
CA ARG A 45 -28.16 23.80 14.31
C ARG A 45 -27.50 22.47 14.00
N GLU A 46 -26.71 21.98 14.96
CA GLU A 46 -26.23 20.60 15.02
C GLU A 46 -27.42 19.65 14.87
N SER A 47 -27.41 18.80 13.85
CA SER A 47 -28.41 17.75 13.73
C SER A 47 -27.84 16.58 12.92
N GLU A 48 -27.96 15.39 13.50
CA GLU A 48 -27.78 14.09 12.86
C GLU A 48 -28.88 13.88 11.80
N GLN A 49 -28.86 14.65 10.72
CA GLN A 49 -29.88 14.59 9.68
C GLN A 49 -29.38 13.73 8.51
N SER A 50 -30.05 12.60 8.35
CA SER A 50 -30.16 11.86 7.09
C SER A 50 -30.35 12.85 5.95
N ILE A 51 -29.45 12.81 4.96
CA ILE A 51 -29.50 13.67 3.77
C ILE A 51 -30.85 13.38 3.07
N PRO A 52 -31.79 14.32 3.03
CA PRO A 52 -33.04 14.12 2.31
C PRO A 52 -32.74 14.08 0.81
N LEU A 53 -33.15 13.01 0.14
CA LEU A 53 -33.12 12.87 -1.31
C LEU A 53 -34.25 13.70 -1.93
N THR A 54 -34.22 15.02 -1.75
CA THR A 54 -35.12 15.92 -2.47
C THR A 54 -34.48 16.27 -3.82
N LEU A 55 -35.06 15.75 -4.90
CA LEU A 55 -34.75 16.17 -6.27
C LEU A 55 -35.02 17.67 -6.39
N SER A 56 -34.14 18.42 -7.04
CA SER A 56 -34.42 19.81 -7.37
C SER A 56 -35.58 19.87 -8.38
N ASP A 57 -36.62 20.63 -8.05
CA ASP A 57 -37.85 20.79 -8.85
C ASP A 57 -37.62 21.25 -10.30
N ASP A 58 -36.44 21.80 -10.58
CA ASP A 58 -36.07 22.37 -11.88
C ASP A 58 -35.96 21.34 -13.02
N PHE A 59 -35.98 20.03 -12.72
CA PHE A 59 -35.90 18.95 -13.72
C PHE A 59 -37.10 17.99 -13.71
N LEU A 60 -38.15 18.27 -12.92
CA LEU A 60 -39.33 17.43 -12.88
C LEU A 60 -40.34 17.85 -13.96
N PRO A 61 -40.86 16.91 -14.78
CA PRO A 61 -41.96 17.19 -15.70
C PRO A 61 -43.16 17.74 -14.92
N VAL A 62 -43.87 18.71 -15.51
CA VAL A 62 -44.97 19.50 -14.89
C VAL A 62 -46.07 18.65 -14.22
N GLY A 63 -46.19 17.35 -14.54
CA GLY A 63 -47.13 16.42 -13.91
C GLY A 63 -46.68 15.75 -12.60
N TRP A 64 -45.47 16.03 -12.11
CA TRP A 64 -44.88 15.37 -10.91
C TRP A 64 -44.90 16.28 -9.66
N GLN A 65 -45.53 17.44 -9.77
CA GLN A 65 -45.74 18.39 -8.67
C GLN A 65 -47.03 18.09 -7.91
N ALA A 66 -47.11 16.93 -7.26
CA ALA A 66 -48.04 16.66 -6.15
C ALA A 66 -47.83 15.24 -5.62
N ASP A 67 -46.99 15.10 -4.59
CA ASP A 67 -47.30 14.32 -3.39
C ASP A 67 -46.11 14.38 -2.41
N GLU A 68 -46.38 14.79 -1.17
CA GLU A 68 -45.40 15.04 -0.10
C GLU A 68 -44.69 13.76 0.42
N THR A 69 -44.79 12.63 -0.27
CA THR A 69 -44.02 11.40 0.00
C THR A 69 -43.71 10.64 -1.29
N ASN A 70 -43.23 11.32 -2.33
CA ASN A 70 -42.64 10.63 -3.48
C ASN A 70 -41.30 10.00 -3.07
N GLU A 71 -41.35 8.80 -2.46
CA GLU A 71 -40.21 7.89 -2.43
C GLU A 71 -39.89 7.51 -3.87
N VAL A 72 -39.02 8.29 -4.50
CA VAL A 72 -38.54 7.99 -5.85
C VAL A 72 -37.70 6.73 -5.78
N ALA A 73 -38.27 5.60 -6.21
CA ALA A 73 -37.53 4.36 -6.39
C ALA A 73 -36.55 4.54 -7.57
N VAL A 74 -35.24 4.52 -7.29
CA VAL A 74 -34.18 4.71 -8.28
C VAL A 74 -33.48 3.38 -8.55
N ASP A 75 -33.37 2.99 -9.83
CA ASP A 75 -32.71 1.73 -10.21
C ASP A 75 -31.19 1.81 -10.02
N TYR A 76 -30.58 2.98 -10.25
CA TYR A 76 -29.16 3.23 -10.02
C TYR A 76 -28.89 4.62 -9.44
N ILE A 77 -28.10 4.69 -8.36
CA ILE A 77 -27.64 5.96 -7.77
C ILE A 77 -26.12 6.07 -7.88
N ALA A 78 -25.65 7.08 -8.61
CA ALA A 78 -24.24 7.45 -8.61
C ALA A 78 -23.92 8.28 -7.36
N LEU A 79 -22.99 7.78 -6.54
CA LEU A 79 -22.48 8.46 -5.36
C LEU A 79 -21.22 9.26 -5.69
N CYS A 80 -21.21 10.55 -5.40
CA CYS A 80 -20.07 11.42 -5.67
C CYS A 80 -19.51 12.02 -4.37
N LYS A 81 -18.58 11.31 -3.71
CA LYS A 81 -17.60 11.79 -2.71
C LYS A 81 -17.03 10.60 -1.93
N GLY A 82 -15.73 10.38 -2.08
CA GLY A 82 -15.02 9.23 -1.52
C GLY A 82 -13.84 8.86 -2.40
N THR A 83 -12.89 8.11 -1.86
CA THR A 83 -11.74 7.62 -2.63
C THR A 83 -11.86 6.14 -2.98
N GLN A 84 -12.63 5.39 -2.19
CA GLN A 84 -12.79 3.95 -2.35
C GLN A 84 -14.01 3.62 -3.21
N ARG A 85 -13.86 2.57 -4.02
CA ARG A 85 -14.95 2.02 -4.82
C ARG A 85 -15.85 1.18 -3.92
N HIS A 86 -17.15 1.44 -3.94
CA HIS A 86 -18.10 0.67 -3.15
C HIS A 86 -19.48 0.61 -3.81
N THR A 87 -20.21 -0.47 -3.56
CA THR A 87 -21.54 -0.72 -4.10
C THR A 87 -22.46 -1.13 -2.97
N PHE A 88 -23.59 -0.44 -2.85
CA PHE A 88 -24.67 -0.76 -1.92
C PHE A 88 -25.88 -1.26 -2.71
N GLU A 89 -26.39 -2.42 -2.33
CA GLU A 89 -27.68 -2.89 -2.86
C GLU A 89 -28.81 -2.12 -2.17
N MET A 90 -29.75 -1.62 -2.96
CA MET A 90 -30.96 -0.97 -2.49
C MET A 90 -32.16 -1.72 -3.07
N HIS A 91 -33.32 -1.67 -2.42
CA HIS A 91 -34.52 -2.32 -2.95
C HIS A 91 -35.57 -1.26 -3.27
N PRO A 92 -35.88 -1.01 -4.56
CA PRO A 92 -35.19 -1.51 -5.76
C PRO A 92 -33.88 -0.74 -6.05
N GLY A 93 -32.90 -1.38 -6.70
CA GLY A 93 -31.76 -0.71 -7.33
C GLY A 93 -30.39 -0.85 -6.64
N LEU A 94 -29.46 0.03 -7.03
CA LEU A 94 -28.06 -0.05 -6.60
C LEU A 94 -27.44 1.33 -6.47
N ALA A 95 -26.80 1.62 -5.34
CA ALA A 95 -25.99 2.83 -5.17
C ALA A 95 -24.52 2.48 -5.35
N HIS A 96 -23.82 3.23 -6.19
CA HIS A 96 -22.43 2.95 -6.51
C HIS A 96 -21.55 4.19 -6.39
N HIS A 97 -20.47 4.04 -5.63
CA HIS A 97 -19.36 4.97 -5.60
C HIS A 97 -18.22 4.39 -6.47
N PRO A 98 -17.84 5.03 -7.59
CA PRO A 98 -16.83 4.50 -8.50
C PRO A 98 -15.40 4.55 -7.93
N GLY A 99 -15.16 5.35 -6.88
CA GLY A 99 -13.83 5.63 -6.35
C GLY A 99 -13.14 6.76 -7.11
N THR A 100 -11.83 6.88 -6.96
CA THR A 100 -11.03 7.83 -7.73
C THR A 100 -10.68 7.28 -9.11
N SER A 101 -10.71 8.12 -10.13
CA SER A 101 -10.28 7.75 -11.49
C SER A 101 -8.77 7.51 -11.58
N GLN A 102 -8.01 8.25 -10.78
CA GLN A 102 -6.55 8.19 -10.68
C GLN A 102 -6.16 7.95 -9.22
N GLY A 103 -5.34 6.93 -8.97
CA GLY A 103 -4.79 6.70 -7.63
C GLY A 103 -3.74 7.77 -7.30
N LEU A 104 -3.72 8.21 -6.04
CA LEU A 104 -2.79 9.25 -5.57
C LEU A 104 -1.51 8.67 -4.94
N ASN A 105 -1.52 7.38 -4.59
CA ASN A 105 -0.43 6.72 -3.88
C ASN A 105 -0.40 5.21 -4.15
N PHE A 106 0.60 4.53 -3.58
CA PHE A 106 0.79 3.08 -3.69
C PHE A 106 -0.28 2.24 -2.98
N ASP A 107 -1.15 2.81 -2.16
CA ASP A 107 -2.22 2.07 -1.47
C ASP A 107 -3.54 2.10 -2.27
N GLU A 108 -3.71 3.08 -3.15
CA GLU A 108 -4.94 3.29 -3.94
C GLU A 108 -4.95 2.58 -5.31
N HIS A 109 -3.85 1.93 -5.71
CA HIS A 109 -3.65 1.41 -7.07
C HIS A 109 -4.62 0.31 -7.53
N LYS A 110 -5.27 -0.41 -6.61
CA LYS A 110 -6.05 -1.61 -6.94
C LYS A 110 -7.45 -1.28 -7.48
N GLN A 111 -8.11 -0.24 -6.99
CA GLN A 111 -9.54 -0.01 -7.22
C GLN A 111 -9.88 1.32 -7.90
N THR A 112 -8.88 1.99 -8.48
CA THR A 112 -9.10 3.23 -9.24
C THR A 112 -9.65 2.98 -10.63
N GLY A 113 -10.39 3.94 -11.15
CA GLY A 113 -10.94 3.95 -12.50
C GLY A 113 -12.31 4.62 -12.57
N VAL A 114 -13.03 4.33 -13.64
CA VAL A 114 -14.42 4.75 -13.81
C VAL A 114 -15.30 3.52 -13.98
N THR A 115 -16.53 3.56 -13.52
CA THR A 115 -17.47 2.45 -13.72
C THR A 115 -18.37 2.73 -14.90
N LEU A 116 -18.34 1.83 -15.88
CA LEU A 116 -19.36 1.73 -16.92
C LEU A 116 -20.52 0.91 -16.37
N VAL A 117 -21.71 1.52 -16.37
CA VAL A 117 -22.94 0.83 -15.99
C VAL A 117 -23.73 0.56 -17.25
N SER A 118 -23.95 -0.73 -17.53
CA SER A 118 -24.75 -1.18 -18.65
C SER A 118 -26.13 -1.54 -18.15
N VAL A 119 -27.15 -1.09 -18.88
CA VAL A 119 -28.54 -1.36 -18.55
C VAL A 119 -29.20 -2.05 -19.72
N GLU A 120 -29.59 -3.31 -19.52
CA GLU A 120 -30.32 -4.11 -20.50
C GLU A 120 -31.78 -4.31 -20.04
N PRO A 121 -32.77 -4.23 -20.94
CA PRO A 121 -34.16 -4.49 -20.60
C PRO A 121 -34.33 -5.90 -19.99
N GLY A 122 -34.87 -5.98 -18.78
CA GLY A 122 -35.14 -7.24 -18.08
C GLY A 122 -33.93 -7.88 -17.37
N ALA A 123 -32.72 -7.29 -17.47
CA ALA A 123 -31.52 -7.80 -16.79
C ALA A 123 -31.13 -6.95 -15.57
N GLN A 124 -30.35 -7.55 -14.67
CA GLN A 124 -29.71 -6.83 -13.57
C GLN A 124 -28.64 -5.86 -14.13
N LEU A 125 -28.49 -4.69 -13.50
CA LEU A 125 -27.45 -3.71 -13.85
C LEU A 125 -26.07 -4.37 -13.84
N ASP A 126 -25.32 -4.24 -14.95
CA ASP A 126 -23.93 -4.69 -15.03
C ASP A 126 -22.98 -3.52 -14.77
N LEU A 127 -22.02 -3.72 -13.86
CA LEU A 127 -21.07 -2.70 -13.44
C LEU A 127 -19.65 -3.13 -13.79
N ARG A 128 -19.08 -2.53 -14.83
CA ARG A 128 -17.72 -2.80 -15.28
C ARG A 128 -16.76 -1.68 -14.92
N LEU A 129 -15.67 -2.01 -14.24
CA LEU A 129 -14.58 -1.05 -14.00
C LEU A 129 -13.73 -0.88 -15.26
N LEU A 130 -13.56 0.37 -15.70
CA LEU A 130 -12.62 0.78 -16.74
C LEU A 130 -11.44 1.49 -16.11
N LYS A 131 -10.23 0.97 -16.37
CA LYS A 131 -8.98 1.61 -15.97
C LYS A 131 -8.68 2.74 -16.95
N VAL A 132 -8.52 3.95 -16.42
CA VAL A 132 -8.28 5.19 -17.19
C VAL A 132 -7.13 6.02 -16.61
N ALA A 133 -6.41 5.48 -15.63
CA ALA A 133 -5.38 6.18 -14.88
C ALA A 133 -4.11 6.33 -15.73
N SER A 134 -3.71 7.57 -16.03
CA SER A 134 -2.47 7.84 -16.77
C SER A 134 -1.21 7.51 -15.96
N VAL A 135 -1.31 7.55 -14.62
CA VAL A 135 -0.22 7.18 -13.73
C VAL A 135 -0.49 5.81 -13.10
N ARG A 136 0.40 4.86 -13.33
CA ARG A 136 0.34 3.52 -12.73
C ARG A 136 1.26 3.42 -11.53
N TRP A 137 0.72 3.01 -10.39
CA TRP A 137 1.51 2.72 -9.20
C TRP A 137 1.80 1.21 -9.14
N LEU A 138 3.08 0.85 -9.08
CA LEU A 138 3.55 -0.53 -9.11
C LEU A 138 4.40 -0.83 -7.88
N VAL A 139 4.02 -1.84 -7.13
CA VAL A 139 4.87 -2.42 -6.10
C VAL A 139 5.44 -3.72 -6.66
N ILE A 140 6.75 -3.82 -6.78
CA ILE A 140 7.45 -4.98 -7.32
C ILE A 140 8.35 -5.53 -6.23
N GLU A 141 8.06 -6.76 -5.81
CA GLU A 141 8.86 -7.50 -4.84
C GLU A 141 9.94 -8.30 -5.58
N LEU A 142 11.18 -8.18 -5.11
CA LEU A 142 12.31 -8.97 -5.57
C LEU A 142 13.02 -9.60 -4.37
N ASP A 143 13.31 -10.88 -4.45
CA ASP A 143 14.16 -11.58 -3.51
C ASP A 143 15.59 -11.62 -4.07
N LEU A 144 16.55 -11.16 -3.27
CA LEU A 144 17.97 -11.10 -3.60
C LEU A 144 18.74 -12.09 -2.72
N GLU A 145 19.29 -13.12 -3.35
CA GLU A 145 20.22 -14.04 -2.68
C GLU A 145 21.59 -13.38 -2.49
N PRO A 146 22.37 -13.74 -1.46
CA PRO A 146 23.67 -13.13 -1.17
C PRO A 146 24.66 -13.14 -2.35
N GLU A 147 24.59 -14.16 -3.20
CA GLU A 147 25.46 -14.37 -4.36
C GLU A 147 24.96 -13.65 -5.61
N THR A 148 23.82 -12.94 -5.53
CA THR A 148 23.25 -12.26 -6.69
C THR A 148 24.18 -11.17 -7.17
N THR A 149 24.56 -11.26 -8.44
CA THR A 149 25.40 -10.28 -9.11
C THR A 149 24.60 -9.06 -9.58
N ALA A 150 25.28 -7.93 -9.81
CA ALA A 150 24.64 -6.73 -10.32
C ALA A 150 23.91 -6.98 -11.66
N THR A 151 24.53 -7.74 -12.57
CA THR A 151 23.93 -8.08 -13.86
C THR A 151 22.64 -8.89 -13.69
N GLN A 152 22.63 -9.85 -12.77
CA GLN A 152 21.44 -10.65 -12.48
C GLN A 152 20.30 -9.80 -11.91
N LEU A 153 20.57 -8.95 -10.92
CA LEU A 153 19.53 -8.06 -10.38
C LEU A 153 18.97 -7.12 -11.45
N LYS A 154 19.82 -6.56 -12.31
CA LYS A 154 19.36 -5.67 -13.40
C LYS A 154 18.44 -6.41 -14.37
N GLN A 155 18.80 -7.64 -14.70
CA GLN A 155 17.98 -8.51 -15.53
C GLN A 155 16.64 -8.84 -14.84
N LEU A 156 16.64 -9.18 -13.55
CA LEU A 156 15.42 -9.44 -12.78
C LEU A 156 14.48 -8.22 -12.75
N MET A 157 15.03 -7.02 -12.52
CA MET A 157 14.26 -5.78 -12.54
C MET A 157 13.66 -5.52 -13.93
N LYS A 158 14.45 -5.71 -14.99
CA LYS A 158 14.00 -5.57 -16.37
C LYS A 158 12.88 -6.55 -16.71
N GLU A 159 13.05 -7.82 -16.39
CA GLU A 159 12.03 -8.86 -16.62
C GLU A 159 10.75 -8.54 -15.84
N ALA A 160 10.87 -8.11 -14.58
CA ALA A 160 9.73 -7.74 -13.77
C ALA A 160 8.92 -6.58 -14.38
N LEU A 161 9.58 -5.57 -14.95
CA LEU A 161 8.90 -4.48 -15.65
C LEU A 161 8.29 -4.93 -16.98
N LEU A 162 9.06 -5.64 -17.81
CA LEU A 162 8.61 -6.09 -19.14
C LEU A 162 7.50 -7.16 -19.07
N SER A 163 7.38 -7.87 -17.95
CA SER A 163 6.25 -8.78 -17.69
C SER A 163 4.90 -8.04 -17.57
N ARG A 164 4.94 -6.71 -17.37
CA ARG A 164 3.73 -5.89 -17.24
C ARG A 164 3.38 -5.30 -18.59
N LYS A 165 2.15 -5.56 -19.03
CA LYS A 165 1.58 -4.91 -20.21
C LYS A 165 1.14 -3.48 -19.84
N PRO A 166 1.67 -2.43 -20.49
CA PRO A 166 1.14 -1.09 -20.34
C PRO A 166 -0.23 -1.00 -21.02
N ALA A 167 -1.09 -0.17 -20.45
CA ALA A 167 -2.30 0.25 -21.14
C ALA A 167 -2.01 1.49 -22.00
N ASP A 168 -2.74 1.66 -23.11
CA ASP A 168 -2.45 2.70 -24.10
C ASP A 168 -2.55 4.14 -23.54
N HIS A 169 -3.24 4.31 -22.41
CA HIS A 169 -3.41 5.60 -21.73
C HIS A 169 -2.39 5.85 -20.62
N GLU A 170 -1.56 4.87 -20.27
CA GLU A 170 -0.52 5.00 -19.24
C GLU A 170 0.68 5.77 -19.80
N THR A 171 1.05 6.87 -19.14
CA THR A 171 2.17 7.72 -19.55
C THR A 171 3.32 7.70 -18.54
N LEU A 172 3.02 7.37 -17.28
CA LEU A 172 3.99 7.35 -16.17
C LEU A 172 3.74 6.17 -15.26
N TRP A 173 4.81 5.47 -14.90
CA TRP A 173 4.80 4.40 -13.91
C TRP A 173 5.63 4.82 -12.68
N MET A 174 4.97 4.84 -11.53
CA MET A 174 5.59 5.01 -10.21
C MET A 174 5.90 3.62 -9.65
N VAL A 175 7.16 3.22 -9.65
CA VAL A 175 7.61 1.89 -9.27
C VAL A 175 8.26 1.93 -7.88
N ARG A 176 7.77 1.08 -6.99
CA ARG A 176 8.35 0.79 -5.69
C ARG A 176 8.96 -0.61 -5.72
N TRP A 177 10.28 -0.66 -5.70
CA TRP A 177 11.05 -1.89 -5.54
C TRP A 177 11.11 -2.27 -4.07
N LEU A 178 10.45 -3.35 -3.70
CA LEU A 178 10.56 -3.99 -2.39
C LEU A 178 11.59 -5.11 -2.51
N ILE A 179 12.84 -4.84 -2.16
CA ILE A 179 13.93 -5.82 -2.28
C ILE A 179 14.15 -6.46 -0.92
N LYS A 180 14.00 -7.79 -0.85
CA LYS A 180 14.27 -8.60 0.33
C LYS A 180 15.58 -9.36 0.11
N GLY A 181 16.55 -9.25 1.02
CA GLY A 181 17.82 -9.96 0.80
C GLY A 181 18.93 -9.61 1.78
N SER A 182 20.14 -10.00 1.39
CA SER A 182 21.39 -9.74 2.12
C SER A 182 22.58 -9.77 1.17
N GLY A 183 23.78 -9.39 1.64
CA GLY A 183 25.02 -9.42 0.86
C GLY A 183 25.48 -8.05 0.39
N ASP A 184 26.67 -7.98 -0.20
CA ASP A 184 27.33 -6.72 -0.54
C ASP A 184 26.54 -5.91 -1.58
N LEU A 185 25.91 -6.58 -2.56
CA LEU A 185 25.05 -5.92 -3.54
C LEU A 185 23.83 -5.29 -2.85
N PHE A 186 23.17 -6.03 -1.96
CA PHE A 186 22.02 -5.54 -1.19
C PHE A 186 22.40 -4.30 -0.37
N ASP A 187 23.55 -4.34 0.30
CA ASP A 187 24.06 -3.24 1.11
C ASP A 187 24.39 -2.02 0.23
N SER A 188 24.94 -2.23 -0.98
CA SER A 188 25.22 -1.15 -1.92
C SER A 188 23.97 -0.38 -2.35
N LEU A 189 22.81 -1.06 -2.43
CA LEU A 189 21.53 -0.45 -2.80
C LEU A 189 21.01 0.52 -1.74
N ARG A 190 21.57 0.57 -0.53
CA ARG A 190 21.24 1.61 0.46
C ARG A 190 21.71 3.00 0.03
N SER A 191 22.71 3.05 -0.85
CA SER A 191 23.25 4.31 -1.37
C SER A 191 22.31 4.90 -2.44
N PHE A 192 21.81 6.12 -2.20
CA PHE A 192 20.98 6.84 -3.18
C PHE A 192 21.69 7.03 -4.53
N LYS A 193 23.02 7.19 -4.53
CA LYS A 193 23.82 7.30 -5.76
C LYS A 193 23.72 6.01 -6.59
N HIS A 194 23.82 4.85 -5.94
CA HIS A 194 23.68 3.56 -6.62
C HIS A 194 22.26 3.38 -7.12
N GLN A 195 21.24 3.62 -6.29
CA GLN A 195 19.83 3.57 -6.71
C GLN A 195 19.56 4.42 -7.95
N ARG A 196 20.04 5.67 -7.97
CA ARG A 196 19.85 6.57 -9.12
C ARG A 196 20.54 6.08 -10.39
N SER A 197 21.76 5.56 -10.28
CA SER A 197 22.48 4.96 -11.42
C SER A 197 21.67 3.82 -12.01
N TRP A 198 21.23 2.90 -11.16
CA TRP A 198 20.44 1.74 -11.55
C TRP A 198 19.11 2.12 -12.20
N SER A 199 18.36 3.04 -11.59
CA SER A 199 17.10 3.54 -12.16
C SER A 199 17.30 4.14 -13.55
N SER A 200 18.36 4.92 -13.72
CA SER A 200 18.66 5.63 -14.97
C SER A 200 19.08 4.65 -16.06
N GLU A 201 19.98 3.72 -15.74
CA GLU A 201 20.41 2.67 -16.66
C GLU A 201 19.26 1.76 -17.09
N LEU A 202 18.41 1.35 -16.14
CA LEU A 202 17.25 0.52 -16.42
C LEU A 202 16.26 1.25 -17.33
N ALA A 203 15.96 2.52 -17.04
CA ALA A 203 15.04 3.33 -17.84
C ALA A 203 15.53 3.51 -19.29
N ILE A 204 16.84 3.69 -19.50
CA ILE A 204 17.44 3.78 -20.84
C ILE A 204 17.28 2.45 -21.57
N GLU A 205 17.58 1.34 -20.91
CA GLU A 205 17.60 0.02 -21.55
C GLU A 205 16.21 -0.48 -21.99
N ILE A 206 15.15 -0.09 -21.28
CA ILE A 206 13.79 -0.55 -21.58
C ILE A 206 12.93 0.46 -22.34
N LYS A 207 13.44 1.68 -22.59
CA LYS A 207 12.70 2.77 -23.24
C LYS A 207 11.99 2.35 -24.52
N ASP A 208 12.66 1.56 -25.36
CA ASP A 208 12.13 1.13 -26.66
C ASP A 208 11.01 0.08 -26.54
N ARG A 209 11.01 -0.68 -25.44
CA ARG A 209 10.05 -1.77 -25.19
C ARG A 209 8.90 -1.34 -24.28
N LEU A 210 9.14 -0.34 -23.45
CA LEU A 210 8.19 0.20 -22.50
C LEU A 210 8.20 1.73 -22.64
N PRO A 211 7.38 2.31 -23.54
CA PRO A 211 7.37 3.73 -23.85
C PRO A 211 6.59 4.54 -22.80
N VAL A 212 6.81 4.26 -21.51
CA VAL A 212 6.25 5.00 -20.37
C VAL A 212 7.39 5.61 -19.58
N LEU A 213 7.15 6.77 -18.97
CA LEU A 213 8.09 7.35 -18.02
C LEU A 213 8.15 6.47 -16.76
N LEU A 214 9.34 6.35 -16.17
CA LEU A 214 9.56 5.51 -14.99
C LEU A 214 10.16 6.33 -13.87
N GLU A 215 9.42 6.42 -12.77
CA GLU A 215 9.89 6.97 -11.50
C GLU A 215 10.02 5.82 -10.50
N GLN A 216 11.18 5.71 -9.86
CA GLN A 216 11.56 4.50 -9.12
C GLN A 216 12.02 4.82 -7.71
N ALA A 217 11.55 4.04 -6.74
CA ALA A 217 11.96 4.11 -5.34
C ALA A 217 12.30 2.71 -4.81
N PHE A 218 13.33 2.61 -3.97
CA PHE A 218 13.82 1.35 -3.41
C PHE A 218 13.54 1.27 -1.92
N TYR A 219 13.02 0.14 -1.49
CA TYR A 219 12.70 -0.20 -0.11
C TYR A 219 13.34 -1.54 0.19
N LEU A 220 14.31 -1.52 1.10
CA LEU A 220 15.17 -2.67 1.38
C LEU A 220 14.73 -3.32 2.69
N GLN A 221 14.49 -4.63 2.66
CA GLN A 221 14.17 -5.45 3.83
C GLN A 221 15.21 -6.55 3.98
N TYR A 222 15.89 -6.60 5.12
CA TYR A 222 16.84 -7.70 5.35
C TYR A 222 16.10 -9.01 5.44
N ARG A 223 16.61 -10.03 4.74
CA ARG A 223 16.17 -11.40 4.99
C ARG A 223 16.77 -11.84 6.33
N VAL A 224 15.93 -11.98 7.35
CA VAL A 224 16.28 -12.76 8.53
C VAL A 224 16.38 -14.19 8.05
N ALA A 225 17.59 -14.75 8.05
CA ALA A 225 17.81 -16.15 7.70
C ALA A 225 16.93 -17.02 8.62
N HIS A 226 15.77 -17.42 8.12
CA HIS A 226 15.07 -18.56 8.67
C HIS A 226 15.82 -19.77 8.12
N SER A 227 16.94 -20.11 8.78
CA SER A 227 17.55 -21.41 8.57
C SER A 227 16.50 -22.43 8.99
N GLY A 228 15.94 -23.13 8.00
CA GLY A 228 15.20 -24.35 8.24
C GLY A 228 16.12 -25.28 9.01
N ARG A 229 15.80 -25.49 10.30
CA ARG A 229 16.25 -26.55 11.21
C ARG A 229 17.74 -26.93 11.14
N THR A 230 18.38 -26.74 12.31
CA THR A 230 19.67 -27.28 12.80
C THR A 230 20.95 -26.45 12.66
N THR A 231 20.87 -25.12 12.55
CA THR A 231 22.02 -24.26 12.90
C THR A 231 21.91 -23.83 14.36
N SER A 232 22.52 -24.65 15.23
CA SER A 232 23.15 -24.29 16.51
C SER A 232 22.40 -23.28 17.40
N ASP A 233 21.87 -23.75 18.53
CA ASP A 233 21.41 -22.97 19.69
C ASP A 233 22.40 -21.82 20.05
N LEU A 234 23.69 -22.02 19.77
CA LEU A 234 24.74 -21.04 20.01
C LEU A 234 24.64 -19.80 19.11
N VAL A 235 24.30 -19.94 17.83
CA VAL A 235 24.13 -18.80 16.90
C VAL A 235 22.96 -17.94 17.34
N HIS A 236 21.85 -18.59 17.72
CA HIS A 236 20.66 -17.90 18.21
C HIS A 236 20.92 -17.21 19.56
N ARG A 237 21.65 -17.85 20.47
CA ARG A 237 22.07 -17.22 21.74
C ARG A 237 22.99 -16.02 21.52
N PHE A 238 23.95 -16.14 20.62
CA PHE A 238 24.88 -15.06 20.27
C PHE A 238 24.14 -13.85 19.68
N GLN A 239 23.26 -14.08 18.70
CA GLN A 239 22.44 -13.01 18.12
C GLN A 239 21.53 -12.36 19.15
N ARG A 240 20.83 -13.15 19.98
CA ARG A 240 19.98 -12.65 21.05
C ARG A 240 20.76 -11.79 22.05
N GLN A 241 22.01 -12.15 22.34
CA GLN A 241 22.86 -11.41 23.27
C GLN A 241 23.37 -10.10 22.66
N ILE A 242 23.69 -10.08 21.36
CA ILE A 242 24.03 -8.83 20.65
C ILE A 242 22.81 -7.89 20.58
N GLU A 243 21.62 -8.42 20.29
CA GLU A 243 20.40 -7.63 20.22
C GLU A 243 19.99 -7.09 21.59
N ALA A 244 20.08 -7.91 22.65
CA ALA A 244 19.84 -7.47 24.02
C ALA A 244 20.82 -6.36 24.42
N PHE A 245 22.11 -6.53 24.13
CA PHE A 245 23.14 -5.52 24.42
C PHE A 245 22.90 -4.18 23.69
N LYS A 246 22.39 -4.24 22.44
CA LYS A 246 22.00 -3.07 21.66
C LYS A 246 20.77 -2.37 22.21
N LEU A 247 19.80 -3.11 22.75
CA LEU A 247 18.53 -2.57 23.26
C LEU A 247 18.64 -2.04 24.69
N GLU A 248 19.48 -2.65 25.52
CA GLU A 248 19.65 -2.26 26.93
C GLU A 248 20.54 -1.03 27.13
N THR A 249 21.26 -0.59 26.09
CA THR A 249 22.27 0.47 26.23
C THR A 249 22.16 1.55 25.15
N GLU A 250 21.99 2.81 25.55
CA GLU A 250 21.96 3.96 24.63
C GLU A 250 23.32 4.24 23.96
N SER A 251 24.43 3.71 24.50
CA SER A 251 25.78 3.81 23.91
C SER A 251 26.63 2.57 24.23
N PRO A 252 26.38 1.44 23.54
CA PRO A 252 26.97 0.14 23.88
C PRO A 252 28.50 0.13 23.86
N LEU A 253 29.11 0.86 22.92
CA LEU A 253 30.57 0.94 22.81
C LEU A 253 31.21 1.74 23.95
N LYS A 254 30.52 2.78 24.46
CA LYS A 254 31.00 3.55 25.63
C LYS A 254 30.98 2.68 26.89
N GLN A 255 29.99 1.80 27.04
CA GLN A 255 29.93 0.85 28.15
C GLN A 255 31.06 -0.19 28.12
N LEU A 256 31.44 -0.69 26.94
CA LEU A 256 32.58 -1.59 26.81
C LEU A 256 33.89 -0.94 27.25
N LEU A 257 34.07 0.36 26.96
CA LEU A 257 35.21 1.15 27.42
C LEU A 257 35.21 1.41 28.93
N THR A 258 34.04 1.44 29.58
CA THR A 258 33.98 1.58 31.05
C THR A 258 34.33 0.29 31.78
N HIS A 259 34.17 -0.87 31.14
CA HIS A 259 34.50 -2.17 31.73
C HIS A 259 35.99 -2.57 31.59
N THR A 260 36.78 -1.81 30.82
CA THR A 260 38.23 -2.03 30.71
C THR A 260 38.97 -1.41 31.90
N VAL A 261 39.24 -2.23 32.92
CA VAL A 261 39.73 -1.81 34.26
C VAL A 261 41.18 -1.29 34.28
N GLN A 262 41.93 -1.27 33.16
CA GLN A 262 43.36 -0.93 33.15
C GLN A 262 43.83 -0.12 31.94
N LEU A 263 43.09 0.91 31.52
CA LEU A 263 43.57 1.84 30.48
C LEU A 263 44.07 3.14 31.09
N ASP A 264 45.28 3.54 30.69
CA ASP A 264 45.83 4.87 30.96
C ASP A 264 44.91 5.97 30.41
N GLN A 265 44.90 7.13 31.08
CA GLN A 265 43.97 8.24 30.83
C GLN A 265 44.09 8.78 29.40
N THR A 266 45.29 8.72 28.82
CA THR A 266 45.57 9.09 27.43
C THR A 266 44.86 8.16 26.43
N TRP A 267 44.82 6.85 26.71
CA TRP A 267 44.15 5.86 25.88
C TRP A 267 42.63 5.91 26.00
N GLN A 268 42.12 6.22 27.19
CA GLN A 268 40.68 6.41 27.38
C GLN A 268 40.14 7.59 26.56
N GLN A 269 40.87 8.71 26.52
CA GLN A 269 40.48 9.87 25.71
C GLN A 269 40.53 9.57 24.21
N ARG A 270 41.56 8.84 23.76
CA ARG A 270 41.70 8.47 22.35
C ARG A 270 40.63 7.47 21.89
N LEU A 271 40.32 6.47 22.71
CA LEU A 271 39.27 5.49 22.43
C LEU A 271 37.87 6.12 22.47
N SER A 272 37.63 7.07 23.38
CA SER A 272 36.37 7.82 23.42
C SER A 272 36.17 8.64 22.14
N SER A 273 37.21 9.35 21.68
CA SER A 273 37.16 10.12 20.42
C SER A 273 36.95 9.22 19.19
N LEU A 274 37.58 8.03 19.15
CA LEU A 274 37.36 7.06 18.08
C LEU A 274 35.94 6.48 18.10
N THR A 275 35.39 6.22 19.29
CA THR A 275 34.04 5.68 19.45
C THR A 275 32.98 6.65 18.92
N GLU A 276 33.19 7.96 19.05
CA GLU A 276 32.30 8.99 18.48
C GLU A 276 32.37 9.09 16.95
N GLN A 277 33.49 8.65 16.35
CA GLN A 277 33.66 8.60 14.90
C GLN A 277 33.22 7.26 14.28
N MET A 278 32.91 6.27 15.13
CA MET A 278 32.56 4.93 14.70
C MET A 278 31.07 4.80 14.41
N ASN A 279 30.76 4.13 13.30
CA ASN A 279 29.39 3.77 12.98
C ASN A 279 29.00 2.51 13.76
N GLU A 280 28.31 2.70 14.89
CA GLU A 280 27.86 1.60 15.76
C GLU A 280 27.05 0.56 14.98
N GLN A 281 26.18 1.00 14.06
CA GLN A 281 25.38 0.10 13.24
C GLN A 281 26.27 -0.77 12.33
N ALA A 282 27.34 -0.22 11.76
CA ALA A 282 28.29 -0.99 10.95
C ALA A 282 29.07 -2.01 11.79
N ILE A 283 29.44 -1.67 13.02
CA ILE A 283 30.14 -2.57 13.95
C ILE A 283 29.24 -3.72 14.35
N PHE A 284 27.99 -3.46 14.72
CA PHE A 284 27.04 -4.51 15.08
C PHE A 284 26.72 -5.41 13.89
N ASN A 285 26.55 -4.85 12.69
CA ASN A 285 26.35 -5.65 11.48
C ASN A 285 27.57 -6.54 11.20
N SER A 286 28.79 -6.02 11.40
CA SER A 286 30.03 -6.78 11.26
C SER A 286 30.15 -7.88 12.33
N ALA A 287 29.79 -7.60 13.58
CA ALA A 287 29.80 -8.57 14.67
C ALA A 287 28.81 -9.72 14.43
N ILE A 288 27.61 -9.41 13.92
CA ILE A 288 26.62 -10.43 13.51
C ILE A 288 27.18 -11.29 12.37
N ARG A 289 27.77 -10.67 11.35
CA ARG A 289 28.42 -11.38 10.22
C ARG A 289 29.55 -12.29 10.68
N ASN A 290 30.44 -11.80 11.54
CA ASN A 290 31.58 -12.58 12.04
C ASN A 290 31.12 -13.72 12.94
N GLY A 291 30.14 -13.49 13.81
CA GLY A 291 29.54 -14.54 14.63
C GLY A 291 28.90 -15.64 13.80
N GLN A 292 28.14 -15.29 12.77
CA GLN A 292 27.60 -16.28 11.83
C GLN A 292 28.70 -17.06 11.10
N THR A 293 29.78 -16.39 10.72
CA THR A 293 30.91 -17.04 10.02
C THR A 293 31.62 -18.02 10.96
N TRP A 294 32.02 -17.61 12.15
CA TRP A 294 32.76 -18.46 13.10
C TRP A 294 31.93 -19.63 13.63
N LEU A 295 30.66 -19.38 13.90
CA LEU A 295 29.78 -20.36 14.54
C LEU A 295 29.10 -21.31 13.56
N ASN A 296 29.20 -21.04 12.25
CA ASN A 296 28.82 -21.99 11.20
C ASN A 296 30.01 -22.83 10.70
N ILE A 297 31.25 -22.33 10.76
CA ILE A 297 32.44 -23.13 10.40
C ILE A 297 32.67 -24.29 11.36
N THR A 298 32.33 -24.12 12.65
CA THR A 298 32.49 -25.15 13.68
C THR A 298 31.54 -26.33 13.55
N SER A 299 30.44 -26.21 12.81
CA SER A 299 29.53 -27.33 12.52
C SER A 299 29.97 -28.21 11.35
N ASP A 300 30.88 -27.75 10.49
CA ASP A 300 31.35 -28.53 9.34
C ASP A 300 32.58 -29.41 9.66
N GLU A 301 33.36 -29.08 10.71
CA GLU A 301 34.53 -29.89 11.11
C GLU A 301 34.19 -31.12 12.00
N GLU A 302 32.99 -31.21 12.60
CA GLU A 302 32.61 -32.35 13.44
C GLU A 302 32.07 -33.58 12.66
N VAL A 303 32.00 -33.53 11.32
CA VAL A 303 31.51 -34.66 10.49
C VAL A 303 32.64 -35.58 9.99
N HIS A 304 33.91 -35.23 10.26
CA HIS A 304 35.07 -36.04 9.87
C HIS A 304 36.07 -36.25 11.01
N SER A 305 35.68 -37.02 12.03
CA SER A 305 36.60 -37.75 12.91
C SER A 305 35.91 -38.97 13.53
#